data_AF-A0AAD5DZC4-F1
#
_entry.id   AF-A0AAD5DZC4-F1
#
_cell.length_a   1.000
_cell.length_b   1.000
_cell.length_c   1.000
_cell.angle_alpha   90.00
_cell.angle_beta   90.00
_cell.angle_gamma   90.00
#
_symmetry.space_group_name_H-M   'P 1'
#
loop_
_entity.id
_entity.type
_entity.pdbx_description
1 polymer ?
#
loop_
_entity_poly.entity_id
_entity_poly.type
_entity_poly.pdbx_seq_one_letter_code
_entity_poly.pdbx_strand_id
1 'polypeptide(L)'
;MRGLAALARRAGAARQLMVVRGGGGGPLAKPLPPSQALMEEDELIWDDGTANPEPCLDQFTQVSKYGALGWLLGGMSVFGVVGFVANASQPEKHVPWAQKVVEVPPEVANYNADGIVGGWQAKLVSNVFRECPRRVPMASGLADHAKQLLGDFSRVVVFGGAGQQLYASCKVLPGELEQLAAAFGDRDAAIQRGLHLEGRRYEVHRHHPPLVYGRSVTDCEPELSTGIAVVKVERGSSGSGSNGGGESVYIAATYEQPHTSAQALPRLQDFAQRFLAADG
;
A
#
# COMPACT_ATOMS: atom_id res chain seq x y z
N MET A 1 23.11 66.35 -40.45
CA MET A 1 23.02 65.27 -39.44
C MET A 1 21.63 65.15 -38.77
N ARG A 2 20.52 65.27 -39.51
CA ARG A 2 19.15 65.16 -38.94
C ARG A 2 18.46 63.81 -39.19
N GLY A 3 18.91 63.03 -40.19
CA GLY A 3 18.34 61.72 -40.52
C GLY A 3 18.73 60.59 -39.56
N LEU A 4 19.98 60.59 -39.06
CA LEU A 4 20.48 59.57 -38.13
C LEU A 4 19.78 59.63 -36.76
N ALA A 5 19.44 60.84 -36.29
CA ALA A 5 18.69 61.04 -35.04
C ALA A 5 17.20 60.65 -35.15
N ALA A 6 16.64 60.61 -36.36
CA ALA A 6 15.28 60.12 -36.60
C ALA A 6 15.26 58.58 -36.66
N LEU A 7 16.29 57.97 -37.25
CA LEU A 7 16.45 56.52 -37.35
C LEU A 7 16.75 55.88 -35.98
N ALA A 8 17.59 56.53 -35.15
CA ALA A 8 17.84 56.12 -33.77
C ALA A 8 16.58 56.17 -32.89
N ARG A 9 15.70 57.16 -33.09
CA ARG A 9 14.42 57.25 -32.38
C ARG A 9 13.40 56.19 -32.83
N ARG A 10 13.40 55.80 -34.12
CA ARG A 10 12.58 54.68 -34.61
C ARG A 10 13.09 53.31 -34.14
N ALA A 11 14.40 53.11 -34.08
CA ALA A 11 14.99 51.87 -33.56
C ALA A 11 14.79 51.72 -32.03
N GLY A 12 14.79 52.82 -31.29
CA GLY A 12 14.46 52.84 -29.86
C GLY A 12 13.00 52.51 -29.55
N ALA A 13 12.06 53.00 -30.38
CA ALA A 13 10.63 52.72 -30.23
C ALA A 13 10.28 51.24 -30.51
N ALA A 14 10.96 50.59 -31.45
CA ALA A 14 10.76 49.16 -31.74
C ALA A 14 11.20 48.24 -30.59
N ARG A 15 12.20 48.65 -29.79
CA ARG A 15 12.62 47.92 -28.58
C ARG A 15 11.67 48.10 -27.39
N GLN A 16 10.78 49.09 -27.41
CA GLN A 16 9.79 49.30 -26.34
C GLN A 16 8.52 48.46 -26.51
N LEU A 17 8.36 47.74 -27.63
CA LEU A 17 7.24 46.82 -27.87
C LEU A 17 7.61 45.35 -27.61
N MET A 18 8.87 45.02 -27.37
CA MET A 18 9.22 43.71 -26.84
C MET A 18 8.89 43.68 -25.35
N VAL A 19 7.85 42.93 -25.00
CA VAL A 19 7.52 42.60 -23.61
C VAL A 19 8.71 41.83 -23.03
N VAL A 20 9.49 42.49 -22.17
CA VAL A 20 10.53 41.84 -21.38
C VAL A 20 9.84 40.95 -20.35
N ARG A 21 9.71 39.65 -20.65
CA ARG A 21 9.31 38.63 -19.67
C ARG A 21 10.53 38.17 -18.88
N GLY A 22 10.92 38.99 -17.91
CA GLY A 22 11.96 38.65 -16.93
C GLY A 22 11.55 39.10 -15.54
N GLY A 23 11.03 38.15 -14.74
CA GLY A 23 10.95 38.27 -13.28
C GLY A 23 9.70 38.95 -12.71
N GLY A 24 8.96 38.19 -11.88
CA GLY A 24 7.98 38.70 -10.92
C GLY A 24 6.66 39.18 -11.51
N GLY A 25 5.63 38.33 -11.48
CA GLY A 25 4.28 38.64 -11.94
C GLY A 25 3.61 39.77 -11.16
N GLY A 26 3.91 41.02 -11.53
CA GLY A 26 3.11 42.17 -11.17
C GLY A 26 1.77 42.17 -11.93
N PRO A 27 0.70 42.78 -11.37
CA PRO A 27 -0.60 42.82 -12.02
C PRO A 27 -0.50 43.55 -13.36
N LEU A 28 -0.72 42.82 -14.46
CA LEU A 28 -0.83 43.37 -15.79
C LEU A 28 -2.14 44.18 -15.89
N ALA A 29 -2.06 45.37 -16.49
CA ALA A 29 -3.25 46.10 -16.88
C ALA A 29 -4.10 45.20 -17.78
N LYS A 30 -5.40 45.08 -17.47
CA LYS A 30 -6.32 44.30 -18.31
C LYS A 30 -6.27 44.90 -19.73
N PRO A 31 -5.94 44.11 -20.75
CA PRO A 31 -6.01 44.61 -22.12
C PRO A 31 -7.44 45.07 -22.39
N LEU A 32 -7.59 46.19 -23.10
CA LEU A 32 -8.89 46.65 -23.55
C LEU A 32 -9.54 45.53 -24.36
N PRO A 33 -10.84 45.26 -24.16
CA PRO A 33 -11.53 44.23 -24.91
C PRO A 33 -11.37 44.53 -26.42
N PRO A 34 -10.98 43.53 -27.22
CA PRO A 34 -10.82 43.74 -28.66
C PRO A 34 -12.15 44.23 -29.25
N SER A 35 -12.10 45.34 -29.98
CA SER A 35 -13.28 45.97 -30.59
C SER A 35 -13.75 45.26 -31.86
N GLN A 36 -13.02 44.24 -32.30
CA GLN A 36 -13.33 43.42 -33.46
C GLN A 36 -13.94 42.11 -32.98
N ALA A 37 -15.00 41.66 -33.66
CA ALA A 37 -15.58 40.34 -33.40
C ALA A 37 -14.51 39.27 -33.67
N LEU A 38 -14.33 38.36 -32.70
CA LEU A 38 -13.41 37.23 -32.82
C LEU A 38 -13.72 36.48 -34.11
N MET A 39 -12.72 36.31 -34.98
CA MET A 39 -12.82 35.45 -36.14
C MET A 39 -12.89 34.01 -35.61
N GLU A 40 -13.91 33.24 -35.98
CA GLU A 40 -14.16 31.87 -35.48
C GLU A 40 -12.99 30.88 -35.71
N GLU A 41 -11.98 31.29 -36.49
CA GLU A 41 -10.80 30.50 -36.85
C GLU A 41 -9.53 30.90 -36.06
N ASP A 42 -9.59 31.94 -35.19
CA ASP A 42 -8.44 32.34 -34.33
C ASP A 42 -8.10 31.28 -33.26
N GLU A 43 -8.95 30.26 -33.08
CA GLU A 43 -8.74 29.15 -32.15
C GLU A 43 -7.78 28.08 -32.70
N LEU A 44 -7.53 28.08 -34.02
CA LEU A 44 -6.66 27.10 -34.69
C LEU A 44 -5.18 27.49 -34.69
N ILE A 45 -4.86 28.73 -34.30
CA ILE A 45 -3.51 29.25 -34.22
C ILE A 45 -3.21 29.57 -32.77
N TRP A 46 -2.24 28.87 -32.19
CA TRP A 46 -1.76 29.17 -30.86
C TRP A 46 -0.92 30.45 -30.96
N ASP A 47 -1.44 31.55 -30.43
CA ASP A 47 -0.70 32.79 -30.25
C ASP A 47 -0.08 32.84 -28.84
N ASP A 48 1.19 32.44 -28.72
CA ASP A 48 1.98 32.54 -27.49
C ASP A 48 2.66 33.92 -27.33
N GLY A 49 2.38 34.85 -28.26
CA GLY A 49 3.02 36.15 -28.35
C GLY A 49 4.41 36.13 -28.99
N THR A 50 4.84 35.01 -29.58
CA THR A 50 6.05 34.98 -30.41
C THR A 50 5.74 35.46 -31.83
N ALA A 51 6.78 35.88 -32.57
CA ALA A 51 6.62 36.37 -33.94
C ALA A 51 6.26 35.26 -34.95
N ASN A 52 6.12 34.01 -34.50
CA ASN A 52 5.93 32.84 -35.34
C ASN A 52 4.76 32.01 -34.80
N PRO A 53 3.50 32.41 -35.09
CA PRO A 53 2.32 31.69 -34.61
C PRO A 53 2.32 30.24 -35.13
N GLU A 54 2.08 29.28 -34.24
CA GLU A 54 2.06 27.86 -34.58
C GLU A 54 0.61 27.34 -34.64
N PRO A 55 0.29 26.39 -35.52
CA PRO A 55 -1.01 25.73 -35.49
C PRO A 55 -1.21 25.01 -34.15
N CYS A 56 -2.40 25.10 -33.59
CA CYS A 56 -2.74 24.42 -32.33
C CYS A 56 -2.46 22.92 -32.43
N LEU A 57 -1.99 22.34 -31.32
CA LEU A 57 -1.67 20.92 -31.18
C LEU A 57 -2.84 19.99 -31.57
N ASP A 58 -4.08 20.46 -31.65
CA ASP A 58 -5.23 19.62 -32.01
C ASP A 58 -5.29 19.26 -33.51
N GLN A 59 -4.41 19.80 -34.36
CA GLN A 59 -4.34 19.46 -35.79
C GLN A 59 -3.51 18.19 -36.08
N PHE A 60 -3.63 17.14 -35.25
CA PHE A 60 -2.98 15.86 -35.49
C PHE A 60 -3.79 14.97 -36.45
N THR A 61 -3.74 15.28 -37.75
CA THR A 61 -4.28 14.38 -38.79
C THR A 61 -3.30 13.24 -39.13
N GLN A 62 -2.75 12.55 -38.12
CA GLN A 62 -1.82 11.43 -38.35
C GLN A 62 -2.54 10.16 -38.81
N VAL A 63 -3.83 10.02 -38.47
CA VAL A 63 -4.64 8.86 -38.81
C VAL A 63 -5.94 9.33 -39.44
N SER A 64 -6.31 8.77 -40.59
CA SER A 64 -7.58 9.10 -41.23
C SER A 64 -8.76 8.64 -40.36
N LYS A 65 -9.93 9.29 -40.49
CA LYS A 65 -11.14 8.90 -39.75
C LYS A 65 -11.49 7.40 -39.86
N TYR A 66 -11.26 6.82 -41.04
CA TYR A 66 -11.47 5.38 -41.27
C TYR A 66 -10.34 4.53 -40.71
N GLY A 67 -9.11 5.04 -40.71
CA GLY A 67 -7.98 4.39 -40.02
C GLY A 67 -8.22 4.32 -38.52
N ALA A 68 -8.65 5.41 -37.89
CA ALA A 68 -8.96 5.46 -36.46
C ALA A 68 -10.10 4.49 -36.09
N LEU A 69 -11.15 4.45 -36.91
CA LEU A 69 -12.22 3.46 -36.75
C LEU A 69 -11.71 2.02 -36.91
N GLY A 70 -10.82 1.78 -37.87
CA GLY A 70 -10.18 0.47 -38.07
C GLY A 70 -9.37 0.02 -36.86
N TRP A 71 -8.58 0.91 -36.26
CA TRP A 71 -7.81 0.62 -35.04
C TRP A 71 -8.72 0.35 -33.84
N LEU A 72 -9.82 1.11 -33.70
CA LEU A 72 -10.79 0.90 -32.63
C LEU A 72 -11.47 -0.47 -32.77
N LEU A 73 -12.00 -0.78 -33.96
CA LEU A 73 -12.68 -2.05 -34.22
C LEU A 73 -11.71 -3.23 -34.12
N GLY A 74 -10.48 -3.06 -34.62
CA GLY A 74 -9.40 -4.04 -34.48
C GLY A 74 -9.08 -4.32 -33.00
N GLY A 75 -8.85 -3.29 -32.20
CA GLY A 75 -8.61 -3.42 -30.76
C GLY A 75 -9.77 -4.08 -30.03
N MET A 76 -11.01 -3.63 -30.27
CA MET A 76 -12.20 -4.21 -29.64
C MET A 76 -12.41 -5.68 -30.02
N SER A 77 -12.09 -6.09 -31.25
CA SER A 77 -12.21 -7.49 -31.68
C SER A 77 -11.29 -8.43 -30.89
N VAL A 78 -10.07 -7.99 -30.56
CA VAL A 78 -9.12 -8.78 -29.76
C VAL A 78 -9.67 -9.02 -28.35
N PHE A 79 -10.17 -7.97 -27.71
CA PHE A 79 -10.80 -8.10 -26.39
C PHE A 79 -12.07 -8.95 -26.43
N GLY A 80 -12.86 -8.86 -27.50
CA GLY A 80 -14.02 -9.72 -27.72
C GLY A 80 -13.66 -11.21 -27.79
N VAL A 81 -12.59 -11.55 -28.52
CA VAL A 81 -12.11 -12.93 -28.62
C VAL A 81 -11.58 -13.43 -27.27
N VAL A 82 -10.78 -12.65 -26.56
CA VAL A 82 -10.26 -13.03 -25.24
C VAL A 82 -11.40 -13.23 -24.23
N GLY A 83 -12.38 -12.32 -24.22
CA GLY A 83 -13.56 -12.44 -23.36
C GLY A 83 -14.38 -13.70 -23.67
N PHE A 84 -14.57 -14.03 -24.94
CA PHE A 84 -15.25 -15.25 -25.36
C PHE A 84 -14.51 -16.51 -24.91
N VAL A 85 -13.20 -16.57 -25.13
CA VAL A 85 -12.36 -17.71 -24.70
C VAL A 85 -12.36 -17.86 -23.17
N ALA A 86 -12.24 -16.75 -22.43
CA ALA A 86 -12.28 -16.77 -20.98
C ALA A 86 -13.62 -17.28 -20.44
N ASN A 87 -14.74 -16.84 -21.04
CA ASN A 87 -16.07 -17.33 -20.66
C ASN A 87 -16.27 -18.81 -21.01
N ALA A 88 -15.74 -19.26 -22.15
CA ALA A 88 -15.83 -20.67 -22.56
C ALA A 88 -14.93 -21.59 -21.72
N SER A 89 -13.81 -21.09 -21.21
CA SER A 89 -12.79 -21.88 -20.50
C SER A 89 -13.18 -22.26 -19.05
N GLN A 90 -14.31 -21.79 -18.51
CA GLN A 90 -14.81 -22.10 -17.15
C GLN A 90 -13.67 -22.21 -16.11
N PRO A 91 -12.93 -21.10 -15.86
CA PRO A 91 -11.72 -21.12 -15.04
C PRO A 91 -11.98 -21.64 -13.63
N GLU A 92 -13.21 -21.50 -13.10
CA GLU A 92 -13.61 -22.07 -11.81
C GLU A 92 -13.55 -23.61 -11.72
N LYS A 93 -13.53 -24.34 -12.85
CA LYS A 93 -13.43 -25.80 -12.86
C LYS A 93 -12.00 -26.32 -12.94
N HIS A 94 -11.06 -25.46 -13.31
CA HIS A 94 -9.64 -25.82 -13.37
C HIS A 94 -9.00 -25.61 -12.01
N VAL A 95 -9.11 -26.62 -11.13
CA VAL A 95 -8.31 -26.67 -9.91
C VAL A 95 -6.87 -27.08 -10.28
N PRO A 96 -5.85 -26.24 -10.00
CA PRO A 96 -4.46 -26.54 -10.37
C PRO A 96 -3.80 -27.63 -9.51
N TRP A 97 -4.52 -28.24 -8.57
CA TRP A 97 -4.01 -29.29 -7.69
C TRP A 97 -4.67 -30.64 -7.95
N ALA A 98 -3.87 -31.69 -7.94
CA ALA A 98 -4.36 -33.07 -7.93
C ALA A 98 -4.97 -33.40 -6.56
N GLN A 99 -6.12 -34.08 -6.52
CA GLN A 99 -6.65 -34.58 -5.26
C GLN A 99 -5.67 -35.58 -4.67
N LYS A 100 -5.13 -35.26 -3.48
CA LYS A 100 -4.24 -36.15 -2.76
C LYS A 100 -5.05 -37.34 -2.25
N VAL A 101 -4.98 -38.46 -2.96
CA VAL A 101 -5.44 -39.74 -2.44
C VAL A 101 -4.49 -40.10 -1.30
N VAL A 102 -4.99 -40.04 -0.07
CA VAL A 102 -4.26 -40.55 1.09
C VAL A 102 -4.43 -42.06 1.06
N GLU A 103 -3.46 -42.76 0.47
CA GLU A 103 -3.35 -44.20 0.65
C GLU A 103 -3.00 -44.45 2.11
N VAL A 104 -4.01 -44.83 2.89
CA VAL A 104 -3.82 -45.26 4.27
C VAL A 104 -3.11 -46.62 4.22
N PRO A 105 -1.91 -46.76 4.81
CA PRO A 105 -1.25 -48.06 4.90
C PRO A 105 -2.18 -49.05 5.61
N PRO A 106 -2.25 -50.33 5.17
CA PRO A 106 -3.20 -51.31 5.72
C PRO A 106 -3.03 -51.59 7.22
N GLU A 107 -1.90 -51.17 7.80
CA GLU A 107 -1.63 -51.26 9.24
C GLU A 107 -2.48 -50.27 10.06
N VAL A 108 -2.84 -49.11 9.52
CA VAL A 108 -3.62 -48.07 10.23
C VAL A 108 -5.14 -48.32 10.13
N ALA A 109 -5.60 -49.02 9.10
CA ALA A 109 -7.01 -49.33 8.91
C ALA A 109 -7.60 -50.22 10.03
N ASN A 110 -6.76 -51.05 10.65
CA ASN A 110 -7.18 -52.01 11.67
C ASN A 110 -7.35 -51.39 13.07
N TYR A 111 -6.80 -50.20 13.32
CA TYR A 111 -6.96 -49.52 14.62
C TYR A 111 -8.37 -48.95 14.84
N ASN A 112 -9.20 -48.85 13.80
CA ASN A 112 -10.58 -48.37 13.90
C ASN A 112 -11.63 -49.50 13.97
N ALA A 113 -11.23 -50.77 13.88
CA ALA A 113 -12.17 -51.90 13.89
C ALA A 113 -12.46 -52.45 15.30
N ASP A 114 -11.54 -52.28 16.26
CA ASP A 114 -11.58 -52.99 17.55
C ASP A 114 -11.91 -52.14 18.79
N GLY A 115 -12.36 -50.89 18.60
CA GLY A 115 -12.62 -50.01 19.73
C GLY A 115 -13.70 -48.98 19.46
N ILE A 116 -14.82 -49.14 20.18
CA ILE A 116 -15.93 -48.17 20.34
C ILE A 116 -17.05 -48.35 19.32
N VAL A 117 -17.85 -49.38 19.60
CA VAL A 117 -19.30 -49.39 19.33
C VAL A 117 -19.92 -48.17 20.04
N GLY A 118 -20.48 -47.24 19.28
CA GLY A 118 -21.19 -46.10 19.84
C GLY A 118 -21.64 -45.12 18.78
N GLY A 119 -22.78 -45.41 18.15
CA GLY A 119 -23.32 -44.66 17.03
C GLY A 119 -23.40 -43.15 17.24
N TRP A 120 -22.80 -42.41 16.31
CA TRP A 120 -23.22 -41.05 15.96
C TRP A 120 -23.22 -40.91 14.44
N GLN A 121 -24.45 -40.88 13.95
CA GLN A 121 -24.97 -40.37 12.68
C GLN A 121 -23.99 -39.78 11.66
N ALA A 122 -24.14 -40.33 10.45
CA ALA A 122 -24.24 -39.60 9.20
C ALA A 122 -24.87 -38.20 9.37
N LYS A 123 -24.01 -37.17 9.48
CA LYS A 123 -24.37 -35.76 9.26
C LYS A 123 -23.12 -34.95 8.92
N LEU A 124 -22.48 -35.30 7.81
CA LEU A 124 -21.26 -34.62 7.35
C LEU A 124 -21.29 -34.38 5.83
N VAL A 125 -22.42 -33.89 5.33
CA VAL A 125 -22.54 -33.30 3.99
C VAL A 125 -23.51 -32.11 4.07
N SER A 126 -23.03 -30.99 4.64
CA SER A 126 -23.57 -29.63 4.51
C SER A 126 -23.10 -28.79 5.71
N ASN A 127 -21.83 -28.41 5.73
CA ASN A 127 -21.32 -27.28 6.53
C ASN A 127 -19.90 -26.89 6.07
N VAL A 128 -19.72 -26.79 4.75
CA VAL A 128 -18.52 -26.17 4.16
C VAL A 128 -18.84 -24.69 3.91
N PHE A 129 -19.16 -23.95 4.99
CA PHE A 129 -19.09 -22.48 5.03
C PHE A 129 -19.30 -21.97 6.47
N ARG A 130 -18.36 -22.31 7.36
CA ARG A 130 -17.99 -21.57 8.59
C ARG A 130 -17.01 -22.44 9.35
N GLU A 131 -15.75 -22.37 8.98
CA GLU A 131 -14.70 -22.74 9.93
C GLU A 131 -14.69 -21.66 11.02
N CYS A 132 -15.38 -21.96 12.12
CA CYS A 132 -14.98 -21.47 13.43
C CYS A 132 -13.52 -21.93 13.63
N PRO A 133 -12.55 -21.03 13.86
CA PRO A 133 -11.22 -21.48 14.23
C PRO A 133 -11.34 -22.18 15.57
N ARG A 134 -11.06 -23.49 15.57
CA ARG A 134 -10.92 -24.30 16.79
C ARG A 134 -10.05 -23.51 17.77
N ARG A 135 -10.54 -23.30 18.99
CA ARG A 135 -9.67 -23.00 20.12
C ARG A 135 -8.64 -24.11 20.19
N VAL A 136 -7.41 -23.78 19.86
CA VAL A 136 -6.26 -24.65 20.14
C VAL A 136 -6.10 -24.65 21.66
N PRO A 137 -5.94 -25.81 22.30
CA PRO A 137 -5.84 -25.90 23.76
C PRO A 137 -4.67 -25.07 24.29
N MET A 138 -4.97 -24.23 25.28
CA MET A 138 -4.10 -23.25 25.92
C MET A 138 -3.06 -23.94 26.84
N ALA A 139 -1.93 -24.36 26.27
CA ALA A 139 -0.78 -24.79 27.07
C ALA A 139 0.59 -24.62 26.39
N SER A 140 0.66 -24.20 25.13
CA SER A 140 1.91 -23.81 24.45
C SER A 140 2.09 -22.30 24.55
N GLY A 141 3.29 -21.84 24.93
CA GLY A 141 3.52 -20.45 25.28
C GLY A 141 3.35 -19.50 24.08
N LEU A 142 3.18 -18.20 24.37
CA LEU A 142 3.19 -17.12 23.36
C LEU A 142 4.38 -17.24 22.40
N ALA A 143 5.53 -17.70 22.90
CA ALA A 143 6.74 -17.93 22.11
C ALA A 143 6.59 -19.06 21.07
N ASP A 144 5.89 -20.14 21.39
CA ASP A 144 5.69 -21.27 20.48
C ASP A 144 4.70 -20.89 19.37
N HIS A 145 3.63 -20.20 19.74
CA HIS A 145 2.67 -19.65 18.78
C HIS A 145 3.30 -18.59 17.88
N ALA A 146 4.16 -17.72 18.42
CA ALA A 146 4.91 -16.74 17.63
C ALA A 146 5.83 -17.43 16.63
N LYS A 147 6.58 -18.46 17.03
CA LYS A 147 7.47 -19.21 16.12
C LYS A 147 6.69 -19.94 15.01
N GLN A 148 5.55 -20.53 15.34
CA GLN A 148 4.78 -21.31 14.37
C GLN A 148 4.03 -20.42 13.36
N LEU A 149 3.48 -19.29 13.80
CA LEU A 149 2.64 -18.43 12.96
C LEU A 149 3.41 -17.28 12.29
N LEU A 150 4.48 -16.82 12.95
CA LEU A 150 5.33 -15.71 12.50
C LEU A 150 6.73 -16.19 12.08
N GLY A 151 6.93 -17.49 11.82
CA GLY A 151 8.22 -18.04 11.36
C GLY A 151 8.71 -17.44 10.04
N ASP A 152 7.83 -16.85 9.25
CA ASP A 152 8.14 -16.18 7.98
C ASP A 152 8.72 -14.76 8.18
N PHE A 153 8.61 -14.19 9.38
CA PHE A 153 9.12 -12.85 9.69
C PHE A 153 10.57 -12.91 10.15
N SER A 154 11.41 -12.00 9.65
CA SER A 154 12.83 -11.99 10.00
C SER A 154 13.07 -11.66 11.47
N ARG A 155 12.25 -10.78 12.06
CA ARG A 155 12.37 -10.33 13.44
C ARG A 155 10.99 -10.07 14.01
N VAL A 156 10.77 -10.49 15.25
CA VAL A 156 9.50 -10.30 15.97
C VAL A 156 9.81 -9.94 17.41
N VAL A 157 9.12 -8.92 17.93
CA VAL A 157 9.21 -8.48 19.31
C VAL A 157 7.81 -8.19 19.84
N VAL A 158 7.49 -8.75 20.99
CA VAL A 158 6.27 -8.47 21.75
C VAL A 158 6.68 -7.81 23.06
N PHE A 159 6.10 -6.65 23.35
CA PHE A 159 6.43 -5.86 24.53
C PHE A 159 5.20 -5.17 25.10
N GLY A 160 5.19 -4.96 26.42
CA GLY A 160 4.16 -4.17 27.11
C GLY A 160 4.45 -2.67 27.07
N GLY A 161 3.45 -1.86 27.41
CA GLY A 161 3.55 -0.39 27.39
C GLY A 161 4.60 0.23 28.32
N ALA A 162 5.11 -0.52 29.29
CA ALA A 162 6.22 -0.11 30.16
C ALA A 162 7.62 -0.41 29.55
N GLY A 163 7.70 -0.80 28.28
CA GLY A 163 8.96 -1.25 27.67
C GLY A 163 9.42 -2.63 28.15
N GLN A 164 8.55 -3.38 28.83
CA GLN A 164 8.83 -4.74 29.27
C GLN A 164 8.74 -5.71 28.08
N GLN A 165 9.86 -6.33 27.74
CA GLN A 165 9.92 -7.34 26.69
C GLN A 165 9.28 -8.65 27.16
N LEU A 166 8.24 -9.12 26.45
CA LEU A 166 7.59 -10.40 26.69
C LEU A 166 8.20 -11.50 25.82
N TYR A 167 8.48 -11.18 24.56
CA TYR A 167 9.10 -12.08 23.60
C TYR A 167 9.95 -11.26 22.64
N ALA A 168 11.15 -11.73 22.31
CA ALA A 168 11.91 -11.19 21.18
C ALA A 168 12.67 -12.30 20.48
N SER A 169 12.60 -12.28 19.16
CA SER A 169 13.41 -13.10 18.28
C SER A 169 14.75 -12.44 17.92
N CYS A 170 14.95 -11.17 18.30
CA CYS A 170 16.04 -10.31 17.84
C CYS A 170 16.66 -9.54 19.02
N LYS A 171 17.82 -8.90 18.81
CA LYS A 171 18.54 -8.20 19.88
C LYS A 171 17.99 -6.78 20.03
N VAL A 172 17.14 -6.56 21.02
CA VAL A 172 16.56 -5.26 21.33
C VAL A 172 17.57 -4.38 22.08
N LEU A 173 17.80 -3.16 21.59
CA LEU A 173 18.64 -2.19 22.30
C LEU A 173 17.82 -1.47 23.40
N PRO A 174 18.48 -1.03 24.50
CA PRO A 174 17.78 -0.31 25.57
C PRO A 174 17.19 1.00 25.04
N GLY A 175 15.90 1.23 25.31
CA GLY A 175 15.15 2.41 24.87
C GLY A 175 14.43 2.29 23.53
N GLU A 176 14.68 1.26 22.72
CA GLU A 176 13.96 1.06 21.44
C GLU A 176 12.47 0.78 21.66
N LEU A 177 12.13 -0.05 22.65
CA LEU A 177 10.73 -0.41 22.95
C LEU A 177 9.90 0.79 23.40
N GLU A 178 10.50 1.69 24.18
CA GLU A 178 9.86 2.94 24.60
C GLU A 178 9.62 3.86 23.40
N GLN A 179 10.57 3.95 22.47
CA GLN A 179 10.39 4.70 21.23
C GLN A 179 9.28 4.13 20.35
N LEU A 180 9.20 2.80 20.22
CA LEU A 180 8.14 2.13 19.47
C LEU A 180 6.76 2.34 20.11
N ALA A 181 6.66 2.33 21.45
CA ALA A 181 5.43 2.67 22.16
C ALA A 181 5.06 4.15 21.97
N ALA A 182 6.04 5.05 22.07
CA ALA A 182 5.85 6.49 21.90
C ALA A 182 5.37 6.87 20.49
N ALA A 183 5.68 6.06 19.48
CA ALA A 183 5.22 6.27 18.10
C ALA A 183 3.69 6.30 17.96
N PHE A 184 2.94 5.73 18.92
CA PHE A 184 1.47 5.78 18.92
C PHE A 184 0.88 7.02 19.59
N GLY A 185 1.67 7.76 20.37
CA GLY A 185 1.19 8.96 21.09
C GLY A 185 1.13 10.21 20.22
N ASP A 186 2.18 10.45 19.42
CA ASP A 186 2.27 11.61 18.53
C ASP A 186 2.68 11.16 17.11
N ARG A 187 1.79 11.41 16.15
CA ARG A 187 1.97 11.04 14.74
C ARG A 187 3.14 11.77 14.10
N ASP A 188 3.26 13.08 14.33
CA ASP A 188 4.23 13.90 13.61
C ASP A 188 5.64 13.62 14.13
N ALA A 189 5.79 13.44 15.44
CA ALA A 189 7.03 13.00 16.05
C ALA A 189 7.46 11.60 15.57
N ALA A 190 6.50 10.68 15.39
CA ALA A 190 6.77 9.33 14.88
C ALA A 190 7.27 9.35 13.42
N ILE A 191 6.67 10.19 12.57
CA ILE A 191 7.08 10.33 11.16
C ILE A 191 8.46 10.97 11.06
N GLN A 192 8.75 11.99 11.85
CA GLN A 192 10.05 12.67 11.83
C GLN A 192 11.19 11.78 12.34
N ARG A 193 10.98 11.08 13.45
CA ARG A 193 12.02 10.24 14.08
C ARG A 193 12.18 8.90 13.35
N GLY A 194 11.08 8.31 12.87
CA GLY A 194 11.05 6.95 12.35
C GLY A 194 10.99 5.90 13.46
N LEU A 195 10.93 4.64 13.06
CA LEU A 195 10.96 3.49 13.97
C LEU A 195 12.38 2.94 14.04
N HIS A 196 12.82 2.52 15.22
CA HIS A 196 14.15 1.92 15.41
C HIS A 196 14.02 0.51 15.95
N LEU A 197 14.76 -0.42 15.34
CA LEU A 197 14.88 -1.80 15.80
C LEU A 197 16.26 -2.35 15.45
N GLU A 198 16.95 -2.94 16.42
CA GLU A 198 18.35 -3.42 16.28
C GLU A 198 19.32 -2.33 15.79
N GLY A 199 19.09 -1.07 16.15
CA GLY A 199 19.89 0.07 15.69
C GLY A 199 19.66 0.47 14.23
N ARG A 200 18.68 -0.14 13.54
CA ARG A 200 18.27 0.23 12.18
C ARG A 200 17.10 1.19 12.24
N ARG A 201 17.17 2.27 11.45
CA ARG A 201 16.08 3.23 11.28
C ARG A 201 15.16 2.82 10.12
N TYR A 202 13.87 2.89 10.37
CA TYR A 202 12.81 2.64 9.41
C TYR A 202 11.93 3.89 9.28
N GLU A 203 11.62 4.28 8.05
CA GLU A 203 10.73 5.41 7.78
C GLU A 203 9.28 4.97 7.87
N VAL A 204 8.47 5.75 8.60
CA VAL A 204 7.04 5.49 8.73
C VAL A 204 6.34 5.90 7.44
N HIS A 205 5.76 4.91 6.74
CA HIS A 205 5.01 5.16 5.51
C HIS A 205 3.55 5.50 5.81
N ARG A 206 2.96 4.81 6.79
CA ARG A 206 1.60 5.08 7.23
C ARG A 206 1.50 4.97 8.75
N HIS A 207 0.82 5.95 9.31
CA HIS A 207 0.46 6.03 10.71
C HIS A 207 -1.07 6.00 10.81
N HIS A 208 -1.63 4.86 11.22
CA HIS A 208 -3.06 4.67 11.39
C HIS A 208 -3.33 3.76 12.59
N PRO A 209 -3.34 4.30 13.83
CA PRO A 209 -3.58 3.51 15.03
C PRO A 209 -4.83 2.63 14.87
N PRO A 210 -4.75 1.31 15.17
CA PRO A 210 -3.73 0.60 15.94
C PRO A 210 -2.48 0.11 15.17
N LEU A 211 -2.31 0.47 13.90
CA LEU A 211 -1.22 0.01 13.04
C LEU A 211 -0.30 1.17 12.59
N VAL A 212 1.01 0.99 12.76
CA VAL A 212 2.03 1.86 12.18
C VAL A 212 3.02 0.99 11.42
N TYR A 213 3.29 1.32 10.16
CA TYR A 213 4.23 0.53 9.36
C TYR A 213 5.06 1.39 8.42
N GLY A 214 6.20 0.83 8.02
CA GLY A 214 7.26 1.54 7.36
C GLY A 214 8.24 0.63 6.65
N ARG A 215 9.28 1.23 6.07
CA ARG A 215 10.36 0.50 5.40
C ARG A 215 11.71 1.17 5.67
N SER A 216 12.79 0.39 5.56
CA SER A 216 14.15 0.92 5.60
C SER A 216 14.50 1.53 4.24
N VAL A 217 15.18 2.69 4.28
CA VAL A 217 15.66 3.42 3.10
C VAL A 217 17.19 3.31 2.95
N THR A 218 17.83 2.51 3.81
CA THR A 218 19.25 2.63 4.14
C THR A 218 20.20 2.56 2.95
N ASP A 219 19.85 1.89 1.83
CA ASP A 219 20.85 1.61 0.78
C ASP A 219 20.42 1.87 -0.67
N CYS A 220 19.34 2.62 -0.94
CA CYS A 220 18.87 2.93 -2.32
C CYS A 220 18.74 1.72 -3.28
N GLU A 221 18.88 0.50 -2.79
CA GLU A 221 18.68 -0.75 -3.50
C GLU A 221 17.31 -1.31 -3.13
N PRO A 222 16.34 -1.33 -4.06
CA PRO A 222 14.98 -1.77 -3.78
C PRO A 222 14.90 -3.26 -3.39
N GLU A 223 15.90 -4.05 -3.77
CA GLU A 223 16.02 -5.50 -3.54
C GLU A 223 16.22 -5.86 -2.05
N LEU A 224 16.84 -4.97 -1.26
CA LEU A 224 17.17 -5.20 0.16
C LEU A 224 16.25 -4.48 1.15
N SER A 225 15.19 -3.84 0.65
CA SER A 225 14.30 -3.03 1.48
C SER A 225 13.56 -3.90 2.51
N THR A 226 13.88 -3.70 3.80
CA THR A 226 13.24 -4.38 4.92
C THR A 226 12.04 -3.56 5.39
N GLY A 227 10.86 -4.18 5.48
CA GLY A 227 9.68 -3.57 6.05
C GLY A 227 9.61 -3.76 7.57
N ILE A 228 8.96 -2.83 8.26
CA ILE A 228 8.62 -2.95 9.68
C ILE A 228 7.13 -2.65 9.87
N ALA A 229 6.50 -3.39 10.76
CA ALA A 229 5.12 -3.18 11.17
C ALA A 229 5.01 -3.26 12.69
N VAL A 230 4.24 -2.33 13.28
CA VAL A 230 3.95 -2.29 14.71
C VAL A 230 2.45 -2.22 14.89
N VAL A 231 1.91 -3.15 15.68
CA VAL A 231 0.49 -3.21 16.03
C VAL A 231 0.34 -2.98 17.52
N LYS A 232 -0.56 -2.06 17.89
CA LYS A 232 -1.01 -1.84 19.26
C LYS A 232 -2.26 -2.67 19.53
N VAL A 233 -2.30 -3.34 20.66
CA VAL A 233 -3.48 -4.04 21.18
C VAL A 233 -3.77 -3.51 22.57
N GLU A 234 -5.01 -3.13 22.82
CA GLU A 234 -5.44 -2.70 24.15
C GLU A 234 -6.02 -3.91 24.88
N ARG A 235 -5.42 -4.30 26.01
CA ARG A 235 -6.02 -5.30 26.89
C ARG A 235 -7.13 -4.63 27.70
N GLY A 236 -8.35 -5.11 27.49
CA GLY A 236 -9.47 -4.74 28.33
C GLY A 236 -9.31 -5.39 29.70
N SER A 237 -9.11 -4.59 30.74
CA SER A 237 -9.19 -5.05 32.13
C SER A 237 -10.62 -5.53 32.40
N SER A 238 -10.86 -6.84 32.33
CA SER A 238 -12.16 -7.42 32.65
C SER A 238 -12.39 -7.36 34.16
N GLY A 239 -13.00 -6.27 34.61
CA GLY A 239 -13.58 -6.13 35.95
C GLY A 239 -12.65 -5.66 37.06
N SER A 240 -12.58 -4.35 37.29
CA SER A 240 -12.76 -3.72 38.61
C SER A 240 -12.65 -2.21 38.44
N GLY A 241 -13.65 -1.48 38.93
CA GLY A 241 -13.72 -0.03 38.80
C GLY A 241 -12.55 0.67 39.50
N SER A 242 -11.54 1.05 38.73
CA SER A 242 -10.61 2.12 39.06
C SER A 242 -9.97 2.64 37.77
N ASN A 243 -10.04 3.96 37.57
CA ASN A 243 -9.45 4.78 36.49
C ASN A 243 -8.67 4.06 35.37
N GLY A 244 -9.38 3.63 34.32
CA GLY A 244 -9.16 4.04 32.93
C GLY A 244 -7.78 3.91 32.29
N GLY A 245 -6.97 2.91 32.63
CA GLY A 245 -5.70 2.62 31.95
C GLY A 245 -5.64 1.18 31.46
N GLY A 246 -6.22 0.88 30.29
CA GLY A 246 -6.06 -0.44 29.67
C GLY A 246 -4.59 -0.72 29.38
N GLU A 247 -4.10 -1.89 29.77
CA GLU A 247 -2.70 -2.29 29.52
C GLU A 247 -2.51 -2.43 28.01
N SER A 248 -1.72 -1.54 27.42
CA SER A 248 -1.41 -1.60 25.99
C SER A 248 -0.24 -2.56 25.76
N VAL A 249 -0.46 -3.56 24.90
CA VAL A 249 0.56 -4.49 24.44
C VAL A 249 0.85 -4.20 22.98
N TYR A 250 2.12 -4.29 22.62
CA TYR A 250 2.62 -3.98 21.30
C TYR A 250 3.33 -5.19 20.71
N ILE A 251 3.17 -5.37 19.40
CA ILE A 251 3.95 -6.32 18.62
C ILE A 251 4.58 -5.60 17.45
N ALA A 252 5.90 -5.73 17.33
CA ALA A 252 6.69 -5.24 16.20
C ALA A 252 7.24 -6.43 15.44
N ALA A 253 7.13 -6.41 14.11
CA ALA A 253 7.72 -7.43 13.25
C ALA A 253 8.35 -6.80 12.00
N THR A 254 9.46 -7.36 11.56
CA THR A 254 10.10 -7.00 10.28
C THR A 254 9.93 -8.10 9.26
N TYR A 255 9.74 -7.71 8.01
CA TYR A 255 9.59 -8.62 6.88
C TYR A 255 10.50 -8.17 5.73
N GLU A 256 11.03 -9.15 5.01
CA GLU A 256 11.91 -8.96 3.85
C GLU A 256 11.26 -9.60 2.61
N GLN A 257 11.78 -9.28 1.41
CA GLN A 257 11.26 -9.90 0.18
C GLN A 257 11.38 -11.44 0.25
N PRO A 258 10.40 -12.22 -0.27
CA PRO A 258 9.28 -11.82 -1.14
C PRO A 258 8.02 -11.33 -0.39
N HIS A 259 8.04 -11.25 0.94
CA HIS A 259 6.86 -10.90 1.72
C HIS A 259 6.56 -9.40 1.60
N THR A 260 5.34 -9.08 1.14
CA THR A 260 4.88 -7.70 1.01
C THR A 260 4.12 -7.26 2.25
N SER A 261 4.04 -5.94 2.47
CA SER A 261 3.23 -5.37 3.55
C SER A 261 1.76 -5.81 3.47
N ALA A 262 1.23 -5.97 2.25
CA ALA A 262 -0.15 -6.42 2.03
C ALA A 262 -0.43 -7.83 2.59
N GLN A 263 0.57 -8.72 2.59
CA GLN A 263 0.46 -10.07 3.14
C GLN A 263 0.82 -10.11 4.64
N ALA A 264 1.85 -9.36 5.02
CA ALA A 264 2.41 -9.40 6.38
C ALA A 264 1.49 -8.72 7.42
N LEU A 265 0.91 -7.57 7.08
CA LEU A 265 0.13 -6.76 8.02
C LEU A 265 -1.15 -7.47 8.52
N PRO A 266 -1.99 -8.08 7.66
CA PRO A 266 -3.20 -8.76 8.12
C PRO A 266 -2.86 -9.95 9.01
N ARG A 267 -1.81 -10.72 8.68
CA ARG A 267 -1.36 -11.86 9.50
C ARG A 267 -0.89 -11.41 10.88
N LEU A 268 -0.15 -10.30 10.94
CA LEU A 268 0.32 -9.74 12.20
C LEU A 268 -0.84 -9.23 13.07
N GLN A 269 -1.82 -8.56 12.46
CA GLN A 269 -3.03 -8.10 13.15
C GLN A 269 -3.88 -9.25 13.67
N ASP A 270 -4.10 -10.28 12.87
CA ASP A 270 -4.84 -11.49 13.26
C ASP A 270 -4.16 -12.19 14.45
N PHE A 271 -2.83 -12.29 14.42
CA PHE A 271 -2.07 -12.83 15.55
C PHE A 271 -2.24 -11.98 16.81
N ALA A 272 -2.09 -10.66 16.68
CA ALA A 272 -2.20 -9.74 17.79
C ALA A 272 -3.60 -9.80 18.44
N GLN A 273 -4.66 -9.85 17.64
CA GLN A 273 -6.03 -9.96 18.14
C GLN A 273 -6.31 -11.32 18.80
N ARG A 274 -5.77 -12.42 18.28
CA ARG A 274 -6.06 -13.77 18.79
C ARG A 274 -5.31 -14.11 20.07
N PHE A 275 -4.05 -13.68 20.18
CA PHE A 275 -3.18 -14.08 21.28
C PHE A 275 -2.93 -12.95 22.28
N LEU A 276 -2.74 -11.71 21.82
CA LEU A 276 -2.40 -10.61 22.74
C LEU A 276 -3.64 -9.98 23.39
N ALA A 277 -4.78 -9.96 22.68
CA ALA A 277 -6.04 -9.46 23.24
C ALA A 277 -6.76 -10.50 24.12
N ALA A 278 -6.47 -11.79 23.95
CA ALA A 278 -7.13 -12.89 24.65
C ALA A 278 -6.43 -13.31 25.95
N ASP A 279 -5.13 -13.04 26.10
CA ASP A 279 -4.33 -13.36 27.30
C ASP A 279 -4.51 -12.32 28.43
N GLY A 280 -5.73 -11.78 28.62
CA GLY A 280 -6.10 -10.80 29.63
C GLY A 280 -7.25 -11.25 30.52
#